data_AF-A0A962YT35-F1
#
_entry.id   AF-A0A962YT35-F1
#
_cell.length_a   1.000
_cell.length_b   1.000
_cell.length_c   1.000
_cell.angle_alpha   90.00
_cell.angle_beta   90.00
_cell.angle_gamma   90.00
#
_symmetry.space_group_name_H-M   'P 1'
#
loop_
_entity.id
_entity.type
_entity.pdbx_description
1 polymer ?
#
loop_
_entity_poly.entity_id
_entity_poly.type
_entity_poly.pdbx_seq_one_letter_code
_entity_poly.pdbx_strand_id
1 'polypeptide(L)'
;MALSTVLLLAAVWGVVWALFLQYHPWGQWLAVRRTWLTVVAGVGVDLALLATVLDLATWLTVAGVIAASSIGIIARSIANERREDI
;
A
#
# COMPACT_ATOMS: atom_id res chain seq x y z
N MET A 1 6.97 19.48 4.87
CA MET A 1 5.53 19.71 5.16
C MET A 1 5.28 19.55 6.65
N ALA A 2 4.21 20.09 7.23
CA ALA A 2 3.91 19.82 8.65
C ALA A 2 3.43 18.37 8.84
N LEU A 3 3.83 17.73 9.94
CA LEU A 3 3.44 16.33 10.24
C LEU A 3 1.91 16.17 10.31
N SER A 4 1.20 17.15 10.89
CA SER A 4 -0.26 17.15 10.95
C SER A 4 -0.92 17.09 9.56
N THR A 5 -0.35 17.79 8.58
CA THR A 5 -0.82 17.74 7.18
C THR A 5 -0.57 16.37 6.56
N VAL A 6 0.59 15.76 6.79
CA VAL A 6 0.88 14.39 6.33
C VAL A 6 -0.12 13.39 6.91
N LEU A 7 -0.39 13.46 8.22
CA LEU A 7 -1.33 12.57 8.88
C LEU A 7 -2.77 12.75 8.33
N LEU A 8 -3.17 13.99 8.07
CA LEU A 8 -4.47 14.27 7.45
C LEU A 8 -4.55 13.68 6.05
N LEU A 9 -3.52 13.86 5.22
CA LEU A 9 -3.47 13.29 3.88
C LEU A 9 -3.46 11.76 3.90
N ALA A 10 -2.73 11.15 4.83
CA ALA A 10 -2.71 9.70 5.01
C ALA A 10 -4.10 9.18 5.42
N ALA A 11 -4.79 9.87 6.33
CA ALA A 11 -6.16 9.52 6.73
C ALA A 11 -7.15 9.65 5.56
N VAL A 12 -7.08 10.77 4.82
CA VAL A 12 -7.92 10.98 3.63
C VAL A 12 -7.65 9.91 2.57
N TRP A 13 -6.39 9.59 2.31
CA TRP A 13 -6.00 8.52 1.40
C TRP A 13 -6.58 7.18 1.83
N GLY A 14 -6.42 6.80 3.10
CA GLY A 14 -6.95 5.55 3.63
C GLY A 14 -8.46 5.45 3.47
N VAL A 15 -9.21 6.53 3.75
CA VAL A 15 -10.66 6.58 3.54
C VAL A 15 -11.01 6.44 2.06
N VAL A 16 -10.38 7.22 1.18
CA VAL A 16 -10.66 7.19 -0.26
C VAL A 16 -10.35 5.81 -0.85
N TRP A 17 -9.22 5.22 -0.47
CA TRP A 17 -8.81 3.89 -0.93
C TRP A 17 -9.77 2.81 -0.43
N ALA A 18 -10.18 2.85 0.84
CA ALA A 18 -11.18 1.94 1.38
C ALA A 18 -12.53 2.06 0.65
N LEU A 19 -13.00 3.29 0.40
CA LEU A 19 -14.24 3.52 -0.35
C LEU A 19 -14.13 3.01 -1.79
N PHE A 20 -12.99 3.21 -2.46
CA PHE A 20 -12.74 2.67 -3.79
C PHE A 20 -12.80 1.13 -3.80
N LEU A 21 -12.12 0.47 -2.85
CA LEU A 21 -12.15 -0.99 -2.73
C LEU A 21 -13.55 -1.53 -2.40
N GLN A 22 -14.34 -0.78 -1.63
CA GLN A 22 -15.68 -1.20 -1.21
C GLN A 22 -16.75 -1.02 -2.30
N TYR A 23 -16.72 0.10 -3.03
CA TYR A 23 -17.84 0.52 -3.89
C TYR A 23 -17.55 0.50 -5.38
N HIS A 24 -16.28 0.50 -5.80
CA HIS A 24 -15.95 0.50 -7.22
C HIS A 24 -15.71 -0.94 -7.71
N PRO A 25 -16.30 -1.37 -8.85
CA PRO A 25 -16.15 -2.76 -9.34
C PRO A 25 -14.69 -3.20 -9.52
N TRP A 26 -13.83 -2.29 -9.98
CA TRP A 26 -12.39 -2.58 -10.09
C TRP A 26 -11.70 -2.68 -8.73
N GLY A 27 -12.13 -1.87 -7.76
CA GLY A 27 -11.60 -1.93 -6.39
C GLY A 27 -11.99 -3.24 -5.70
N GLN A 28 -13.24 -3.66 -5.86
CA GLN A 28 -13.71 -4.96 -5.37
C GLN A 28 -12.95 -6.11 -6.04
N TRP A 29 -12.74 -6.05 -7.36
CA TRP A 29 -11.95 -7.04 -8.08
C TRP A 29 -10.50 -7.12 -7.56
N LEU A 30 -9.86 -5.97 -7.32
CA LEU A 30 -8.52 -5.90 -6.72
C LEU A 30 -8.52 -6.52 -5.32
N ALA A 31 -9.50 -6.18 -4.49
CA ALA A 31 -9.61 -6.69 -3.13
C ALA A 31 -9.83 -8.20 -3.07
N VAL A 32 -10.47 -8.81 -4.07
CA VAL A 32 -10.70 -10.25 -4.12
C VAL A 32 -9.53 -10.98 -4.78
N ARG A 33 -9.06 -10.50 -5.94
CA ARG A 33 -8.13 -11.26 -6.80
C ARG A 33 -6.68 -10.83 -6.71
N ARG A 34 -6.39 -9.63 -6.21
CA ARG A 34 -5.03 -9.04 -6.20
C ARG A 34 -4.80 -8.26 -4.91
N THR A 35 -5.02 -8.93 -3.78
CA THR A 35 -4.91 -8.32 -2.44
C THR A 35 -3.54 -7.70 -2.19
N TRP A 36 -2.46 -8.28 -2.72
CA TRP A 36 -1.13 -7.68 -2.56
C TRP A 36 -1.02 -6.30 -3.24
N LEU A 37 -1.70 -6.07 -4.37
CA LEU A 37 -1.71 -4.76 -5.03
C LEU A 37 -2.38 -3.70 -4.17
N THR A 38 -3.44 -4.05 -3.44
CA THR A 38 -4.15 -3.09 -2.59
C THR A 38 -3.30 -2.65 -1.40
N VAL A 39 -2.54 -3.59 -0.82
CA VAL A 39 -1.57 -3.31 0.24
C VAL A 39 -0.40 -2.46 -0.29
N VAL A 40 0.16 -2.82 -1.45
CA VAL A 40 1.25 -2.06 -2.07
C VAL A 40 0.82 -0.63 -2.39
N ALA A 41 -0.39 -0.43 -2.91
CA ALA A 41 -0.92 0.92 -3.17
C ALA A 41 -1.08 1.73 -1.87
N GLY A 42 -1.60 1.11 -0.81
CA GLY A 42 -1.73 1.74 0.51
C GLY A 42 -0.37 2.20 1.06
N VAL A 43 0.55 1.24 1.24
CA VAL A 43 1.88 1.48 1.81
C VAL A 43 2.73 2.39 0.91
N GLY A 44 2.60 2.27 -0.41
CA GLY A 44 3.32 3.10 -1.36
C GLY A 44 2.99 4.59 -1.24
N VAL A 45 1.70 4.92 -1.03
CA VAL A 45 1.30 6.31 -0.78
C VAL A 45 1.75 6.79 0.58
N ASP A 46 1.71 5.95 1.62
CA ASP A 46 2.25 6.31 2.94
C ASP A 46 3.76 6.62 2.85
N LEU A 47 4.52 5.82 2.09
CA LEU A 47 5.93 6.09 1.81
C LEU A 47 6.11 7.40 1.03
N ALA A 48 5.29 7.68 0.02
CA ALA A 48 5.36 8.94 -0.72
C ALA A 48 5.08 10.16 0.18
N LEU A 49 4.13 10.04 1.11
CA LEU A 49 3.83 11.07 2.10
C LEU A 49 5.00 11.25 3.10
N LEU A 50 5.58 10.15 3.59
CA LEU A 50 6.74 10.18 4.48
C LEU A 50 7.97 10.82 3.82
N ALA A 51 8.13 10.71 2.51
CA ALA A 51 9.21 11.38 1.77
C ALA A 51 9.18 12.91 1.88
N THR A 52 8.03 13.50 2.25
CA THR A 52 7.86 14.95 2.39
C THR A 52 8.27 15.50 3.78
N VAL A 53 8.56 14.59 4.73
CA VAL A 53 8.87 14.92 6.13
C VAL A 53 10.14 14.24 6.66
N LEU A 54 10.54 13.10 6.08
CA LEU A 54 11.79 12.42 6.42
C LEU A 54 12.94 12.89 5.52
N ASP A 55 14.15 12.84 6.03
CA ASP A 55 15.34 12.93 5.20
C ASP A 55 15.50 11.67 4.33
N LEU A 56 16.27 11.79 3.25
CA LEU A 56 16.43 10.72 2.27
C LEU A 56 16.99 9.43 2.86
N ALA A 57 17.94 9.49 3.81
CA ALA A 57 18.58 8.31 4.37
C ALA A 57 17.61 7.54 5.28
N THR A 58 16.87 8.24 6.14
CA THR A 58 15.82 7.65 6.97
C THR A 58 14.71 7.06 6.10
N TRP A 59 14.28 7.79 5.07
CA TRP A 59 13.24 7.32 4.15
C TRP A 59 13.64 6.05 3.42
N LEU A 60 14.86 6.00 2.85
CA LEU A 60 15.37 4.82 2.15
C LEU A 60 15.47 3.60 3.07
N THR A 61 15.84 3.81 4.34
CA THR A 61 15.91 2.75 5.33
C THR A 61 14.51 2.19 5.62
N VAL A 62 13.53 3.05 5.88
CA VAL A 62 12.13 2.64 6.12
C VAL A 62 11.56 1.92 4.89
N ALA A 63 11.72 2.49 3.70
CA ALA A 63 11.26 1.89 2.45
C ALA A 63 11.93 0.54 2.19
N GLY A 64 13.24 0.42 2.45
CA GLY A 64 13.99 -0.82 2.31
C GLY A 64 13.53 -1.93 3.24
N VAL A 65 13.28 -1.61 4.52
CA VAL A 65 12.76 -2.58 5.51
C VAL A 65 11.36 -3.07 5.11
N ILE A 66 10.48 -2.15 4.71
CA ILE A 66 9.12 -2.48 4.25
C ILE A 66 9.18 -3.35 2.99
N ALA A 67 10.01 -2.98 2.01
CA ALA A 67 10.19 -3.76 0.78
C ALA A 67 10.70 -5.17 1.08
N ALA A 68 11.77 -5.28 1.87
CA ALA A 68 12.39 -6.57 2.22
C ALA A 68 11.41 -7.50 2.95
N SER A 69 10.68 -6.98 3.93
CA SER A 69 9.68 -7.75 4.68
C SER A 69 8.46 -8.14 3.83
N SER A 70 8.08 -7.32 2.86
CA SER A 70 6.90 -7.56 2.00
C SER A 70 7.14 -8.63 0.93
N ILE A 71 8.39 -8.93 0.54
CA ILE A 71 8.72 -9.90 -0.53
C ILE A 71 8.03 -11.24 -0.29
N GLY A 72 8.15 -11.80 0.92
CA GLY A 72 7.56 -13.11 1.24
C GLY A 72 6.02 -13.10 1.19
N ILE A 73 5.40 -12.02 1.66
CA ILE A 73 3.94 -11.85 1.67
C ILE A 73 3.41 -11.75 0.24
N ILE A 74 4.06 -10.95 -0.60
CA ILE A 74 3.70 -10.77 -2.00
C ILE A 74 3.90 -12.09 -2.77
N ALA A 75 5.03 -12.76 -2.58
CA ALA A 75 5.31 -14.05 -3.24
C ALA A 75 4.26 -15.11 -2.88
N ARG A 76 3.89 -15.22 -1.60
CA ARG A 76 2.80 -16.10 -1.14
C ARG A 76 1.47 -15.72 -1.80
N SER A 77 1.11 -14.44 -1.85
CA SER A 77 -0.14 -13.97 -2.46
C SER A 77 -0.21 -14.37 -3.94
N ILE A 78 0.85 -14.10 -4.69
CA ILE A 78 0.93 -14.46 -6.12
C ILE A 78 0.81 -15.97 -6.32
N ALA A 79 1.45 -16.77 -5.46
CA ALA A 79 1.36 -18.23 -5.55
C ALA A 79 -0.07 -18.75 -5.28
N ASN A 80 -0.80 -18.15 -4.34
CA ASN A 80 -2.20 -18.48 -4.08
C ASN A 80 -3.11 -18.09 -5.24
N GLU A 81 -2.95 -16.87 -5.76
CA GLU A 81 -3.73 -16.37 -6.91
C GLU A 81 -3.59 -17.30 -8.12
N ARG A 82 -2.37 -17.79 -8.40
CA ARG A 82 -2.14 -18.76 -9.48
C ARG A 82 -2.81 -20.11 -9.28
N ARG A 83 -3.11 -20.53 -8.04
CA ARG A 83 -3.80 -21.80 -7.76
C ARG A 83 -5.31 -21.68 -7.86
N GLU A 84 -5.86 -20.49 -7.61
CA GLU A 84 -7.30 -20.20 -7.68
C GLU A 84 -7.76 -19.85 -9.10
N ASP A 85 -6.84 -19.39 -9.96
CA ASP A 85 -7.09 -19.07 -11.37
C ASP A 85 -6.97 -20.29 -12.34
N ILE A 86 -6.55 -21.47 -11.86
CA ILE A 86 -6.46 -22.75 -12.63
C ILE A 86 -7.65 -23.64 -12.28
#